data_AF-A0A094YI26-F1
#
_entry.id   AF-A0A094YI26-F1
#
_cell.length_a   1.000
_cell.length_b   1.000
_cell.length_c   1.000
_cell.angle_alpha   90.00
_cell.angle_beta   90.00
_cell.angle_gamma   90.00
#
_symmetry.space_group_name_H-M   'P 1'
#
loop_
_entity.id
_entity.type
_entity.pdbx_description
1 polymer ?
#
loop_
_entity_poly.entity_id
_entity_poly.type
_entity_poly.pdbx_seq_one_letter_code
_entity_poly.pdbx_strand_id
1 'polypeptide(L)'
;MGAFGYTRPQTYLPHGDAIGFSLSFNVRVRYDMHNCLDMSIYDHSKEHFLSDTSAFCMCENAHMSKQHIQDELRNRQKAWIERIKQATGKSYTEIARESGCAASTVYRFMGDQSDHCLSAATEAKIKARFGDNPEKVDAAIPVPISAIPVVGIVQAGLWQAEYARPFAMADEFVSVGPDPRYAGLQRSAFKVLGDSMNLLYPPGTTVIAVSFYDLGRGPKTGEKVIVVRKVDGYEEATIKEIEILADGRVALWPRSTNPEYSQALILPVNSFSDEFPDNGCHPEYRIVGLVTQSIKLE
;
A
#
# COMPACT_ATOMS: atom_id res chain seq x y z
N MET A 1 11.46 47.47 29.53
CA MET A 1 10.04 47.66 29.88
C MET A 1 9.40 48.49 28.78
N GLY A 2 8.70 47.84 27.86
CA GLY A 2 7.98 48.50 26.78
C GLY A 2 6.84 47.57 26.37
N ALA A 3 5.63 47.91 26.81
CA ALA A 3 4.42 47.13 26.54
C ALA A 3 3.80 47.64 25.23
N PHE A 4 3.84 46.81 24.19
CA PHE A 4 3.05 47.03 22.98
C PHE A 4 1.68 46.38 23.17
N GLY A 5 0.67 47.21 23.42
CA GLY A 5 -0.73 46.81 23.42
C GLY A 5 -1.25 46.69 21.99
N TYR A 6 -1.70 45.50 21.62
CA TYR A 6 -2.47 45.28 20.39
C TYR A 6 -3.96 45.47 20.69
N THR A 7 -4.54 46.54 20.17
CA THR A 7 -5.98 46.78 20.10
C THR A 7 -6.60 45.93 18.99
N ARG A 8 -7.60 45.10 19.34
CA ARG A 8 -8.43 44.36 18.37
C ARG A 8 -9.51 45.28 17.78
N PRO A 9 -9.88 45.13 16.49
CA PRO A 9 -11.04 45.79 15.94
C PRO A 9 -12.33 45.08 16.35
N GLN A 10 -13.30 45.87 16.79
CA GLN A 10 -14.64 45.46 17.20
C GLN A 10 -15.56 45.54 15.97
N THR A 11 -16.08 44.41 15.48
CA THR A 11 -17.06 44.40 14.38
C THR A 11 -18.41 43.86 14.85
N TYR A 12 -19.43 44.66 14.57
CA TYR A 12 -20.86 44.48 14.82
C TYR A 12 -21.42 43.20 14.15
N LEU A 13 -22.26 42.46 14.87
CA LEU A 13 -23.12 41.39 14.34
C LEU A 13 -24.56 41.91 14.17
N PRO A 14 -25.28 41.55 13.10
CA PRO A 14 -26.74 41.58 13.09
C PRO A 14 -27.33 40.22 13.48
N HIS A 15 -28.37 40.28 14.32
CA HIS A 15 -29.25 39.16 14.69
C HIS A 15 -29.94 38.56 13.45
N GLY A 16 -29.96 37.23 13.37
CA GLY A 16 -30.74 36.47 12.38
C GLY A 16 -31.33 35.22 13.01
N ASP A 17 -32.65 35.12 12.96
CA ASP A 17 -33.50 34.12 13.60
C ASP A 17 -33.32 32.70 13.06
N ALA A 18 -33.48 31.73 13.96
CA ALA A 18 -33.45 30.30 13.69
C ALA A 18 -34.76 29.83 13.04
N ILE A 19 -34.65 29.02 11.98
CA ILE A 19 -35.74 28.21 11.44
C ILE A 19 -35.23 26.78 11.29
N GLY A 20 -35.76 25.88 12.12
CA GLY A 20 -35.41 24.46 12.14
C GLY A 20 -36.17 23.68 11.07
N PHE A 21 -35.47 22.78 10.39
CA PHE A 21 -36.06 21.68 9.63
C PHE A 21 -35.30 20.38 9.95
N SER A 22 -36.00 19.44 10.57
CA SER A 22 -35.55 18.09 10.87
C SER A 22 -36.10 17.15 9.80
N LEU A 23 -35.22 16.44 9.08
CA LEU A 23 -35.58 15.38 8.14
C LEU A 23 -34.77 14.12 8.48
N SER A 24 -35.45 13.12 9.04
CA SER A 24 -34.88 11.81 9.34
C SER A 24 -35.07 10.88 8.14
N PHE A 25 -33.99 10.37 7.56
CA PHE A 25 -34.02 9.30 6.56
C PHE A 25 -33.61 7.97 7.19
N ASN A 26 -34.49 6.96 7.08
CA ASN A 26 -34.25 5.58 7.54
C ASN A 26 -33.97 4.71 6.30
N VAL A 27 -32.75 4.18 6.16
CA VAL A 27 -32.41 3.22 5.10
C VAL A 27 -32.18 1.85 5.74
N ARG A 28 -33.00 0.87 5.32
CA ARG A 28 -32.97 -0.52 5.77
C ARG A 28 -32.37 -1.38 4.65
N VAL A 29 -31.19 -1.93 4.86
CA VAL A 29 -30.54 -2.84 3.90
C VAL A 29 -30.81 -4.29 4.33
N ARG A 30 -31.36 -5.11 3.43
CA ARG A 30 -31.49 -6.58 3.58
C ARG A 30 -30.27 -7.25 2.96
N TYR A 31 -29.71 -8.25 3.64
CA TYR A 31 -28.76 -9.21 3.09
C TYR A 31 -29.49 -10.53 2.80
N ASP A 32 -29.25 -11.11 1.63
CA ASP A 32 -29.72 -12.45 1.26
C ASP A 32 -28.49 -13.34 1.05
N MET A 33 -28.44 -14.47 1.75
CA MET A 33 -27.33 -15.44 1.74
C MET A 33 -27.91 -16.81 1.39
N HIS A 34 -27.68 -17.30 0.18
CA HIS A 34 -27.76 -18.72 -0.13
C HIS A 34 -26.89 -19.06 -1.35
N ASN A 35 -25.79 -19.79 -1.15
CA ASN A 35 -25.36 -20.80 -2.11
C ASN A 35 -24.44 -21.83 -1.43
N CYS A 36 -24.94 -23.06 -1.26
CA CYS A 36 -24.17 -24.24 -0.91
C CYS A 36 -24.51 -25.28 -1.98
N LEU A 37 -23.51 -25.72 -2.75
CA LEU A 37 -23.62 -26.86 -3.65
C LEU A 37 -22.75 -27.97 -3.09
N ASP A 38 -23.41 -29.08 -2.76
CA ASP A 38 -22.87 -30.39 -2.46
C ASP A 38 -23.49 -31.35 -3.48
N MET A 39 -22.68 -32.20 -4.15
CA MET A 39 -23.10 -33.53 -4.60
C MET A 39 -21.98 -34.31 -5.35
N SER A 40 -21.45 -35.29 -4.61
CA SER A 40 -21.13 -36.69 -4.95
C SER A 40 -20.95 -37.18 -6.41
N ILE A 41 -19.74 -37.69 -6.66
CA ILE A 41 -19.35 -39.06 -7.09
C ILE A 41 -20.43 -39.95 -7.78
N TYR A 42 -20.09 -40.45 -8.98
CA TYR A 42 -20.65 -41.69 -9.55
C TYR A 42 -19.57 -42.47 -10.31
N ASP A 43 -19.42 -43.76 -9.97
CA ASP A 43 -18.51 -44.75 -10.55
C ASP A 43 -19.34 -45.83 -11.27
N HIS A 44 -18.95 -46.23 -12.48
CA HIS A 44 -19.40 -47.49 -13.07
C HIS A 44 -18.41 -48.05 -14.11
N SER A 45 -17.82 -49.17 -13.72
CA SER A 45 -17.15 -50.21 -14.51
C SER A 45 -17.99 -50.77 -15.67
N LYS A 46 -17.34 -51.18 -16.77
CA LYS A 46 -17.36 -52.58 -17.27
C LYS A 46 -16.50 -52.82 -18.53
N GLU A 47 -15.97 -54.03 -18.58
CA GLU A 47 -15.02 -54.65 -19.51
C GLU A 47 -15.63 -55.12 -20.85
N HIS A 48 -14.77 -55.28 -21.87
CA HIS A 48 -14.84 -56.23 -23.00
C HIS A 48 -13.41 -56.29 -23.63
N PHE A 49 -12.62 -57.37 -23.68
CA PHE A 49 -12.69 -58.77 -24.18
C PHE A 49 -12.09 -58.94 -25.60
N LEU A 50 -11.00 -59.75 -25.67
CA LEU A 50 -10.33 -60.47 -26.79
C LEU A 50 -9.63 -59.65 -27.91
N SER A 51 -8.56 -60.11 -28.60
CA SER A 51 -7.67 -61.29 -28.54
C SER A 51 -6.54 -61.10 -29.58
N ASP A 52 -5.38 -61.72 -29.32
CA ASP A 52 -4.36 -62.21 -30.27
C ASP A 52 -3.85 -61.32 -31.42
N THR A 53 -2.57 -60.91 -31.36
CA THR A 53 -1.57 -61.27 -32.39
C THR A 53 -0.14 -60.90 -31.98
N SER A 54 0.84 -61.65 -32.50
CA SER A 54 2.23 -61.23 -32.74
C SER A 54 3.24 -61.29 -31.57
N ALA A 55 3.77 -62.49 -31.36
CA ALA A 55 5.05 -62.74 -30.68
C ALA A 55 6.29 -62.41 -31.56
N PHE A 56 6.18 -61.42 -32.45
CA PHE A 56 7.25 -61.01 -33.38
C PHE A 56 7.53 -59.50 -33.35
N CYS A 57 7.58 -58.87 -32.16
CA CYS A 57 8.12 -57.52 -32.01
C CYS A 57 8.42 -57.20 -30.53
N MET A 58 9.49 -57.76 -29.96
CA MET A 58 9.91 -57.42 -28.58
C MET A 58 11.26 -56.69 -28.49
N CYS A 59 11.95 -56.44 -29.61
CA CYS A 59 13.24 -55.74 -29.58
C CYS A 59 13.20 -54.31 -30.15
N GLU A 60 12.29 -53.97 -31.08
CA GLU A 60 12.19 -52.61 -31.65
C GLU A 60 11.43 -51.62 -30.75
N ASN A 61 10.38 -52.07 -30.06
CA ASN A 61 9.57 -51.19 -29.20
C ASN A 61 10.30 -50.71 -27.94
N ALA A 62 11.24 -51.50 -27.40
CA ALA A 62 12.01 -51.12 -26.21
C ALA A 62 13.05 -50.03 -26.52
N HIS A 63 13.56 -49.97 -27.76
CA HIS A 63 14.55 -48.99 -28.18
C HIS A 63 13.91 -47.64 -28.53
N MET A 64 12.74 -47.67 -29.19
CA MET A 64 11.92 -46.47 -29.46
C MET A 64 11.42 -45.81 -28.17
N SER A 65 11.04 -46.60 -27.16
CA SER A 65 10.56 -46.07 -25.87
C SER A 65 11.66 -45.32 -25.09
N LYS A 66 12.90 -45.83 -25.07
CA LYS A 66 14.02 -45.17 -24.37
C LYS A 66 14.42 -43.85 -25.03
N GLN A 67 14.41 -43.81 -26.36
CA GLN A 67 14.75 -42.60 -27.10
C GLN A 67 13.70 -41.51 -26.89
N HIS A 68 12.42 -41.87 -26.93
CA HIS A 68 11.32 -40.94 -26.65
C HIS A 68 11.40 -40.33 -25.24
N ILE A 69 11.70 -41.14 -24.22
CA ILE A 69 11.85 -40.67 -22.83
C ILE A 69 13.04 -39.72 -22.69
N GLN A 70 14.16 -40.00 -23.40
CA GLN A 70 15.32 -39.12 -23.40
C GLN A 70 15.02 -37.79 -24.10
N ASP A 71 14.28 -37.81 -25.20
CA ASP A 71 13.86 -36.61 -25.93
C ASP A 71 12.91 -35.76 -25.07
N GLU A 72 11.95 -36.37 -24.38
CA GLU A 72 11.07 -35.67 -23.44
C GLU A 72 11.85 -35.00 -22.29
N LEU A 73 12.80 -35.74 -21.68
CA LEU A 73 13.65 -35.21 -20.62
C LEU A 73 14.49 -34.03 -21.11
N ARG A 74 15.10 -34.17 -22.29
CA ARG A 74 15.93 -33.14 -22.92
C ARG A 74 15.11 -31.89 -23.24
N ASN A 75 13.92 -32.05 -23.82
CA ASN A 75 13.01 -30.95 -24.13
C ASN A 75 12.57 -30.22 -22.86
N ARG A 76 12.28 -30.96 -21.78
CA ARG A 76 11.95 -30.38 -20.48
C ARG A 76 13.11 -29.56 -19.91
N GLN A 77 14.33 -30.08 -19.97
CA GLN A 77 15.53 -29.39 -19.51
C GLN A 77 15.82 -28.13 -20.34
N LYS A 78 15.66 -28.19 -21.67
CA LYS A 78 15.78 -27.01 -22.55
C LYS A 78 14.75 -25.94 -22.23
N ALA A 79 13.48 -26.33 -22.09
CA ALA A 79 12.41 -25.40 -21.72
C ALA A 79 12.69 -24.75 -20.36
N TRP A 80 13.19 -25.52 -19.39
CA TRP A 80 13.59 -24.97 -18.09
C TRP A 80 14.72 -23.95 -18.18
N ILE A 81 15.78 -24.22 -18.94
CA ILE A 81 16.88 -23.26 -19.16
C ILE A 81 16.40 -22.01 -19.91
N GLU A 82 15.51 -22.17 -20.89
CA GLU A 82 14.95 -21.01 -21.61
C GLU A 82 14.17 -20.10 -20.68
N ARG A 83 13.40 -20.66 -19.74
CA ARG A 83 12.73 -19.86 -18.71
C ARG A 83 13.73 -19.11 -17.82
N ILE A 84 14.85 -19.73 -17.42
CA ILE A 84 15.90 -19.04 -16.64
C ILE A 84 16.44 -17.83 -17.42
N LYS A 85 16.72 -18.01 -18.72
CA LYS A 85 17.20 -16.93 -19.59
C LYS A 85 16.19 -15.79 -19.72
N GLN A 86 14.91 -16.10 -19.97
CA GLN A 86 13.86 -15.09 -20.04
C GLN A 86 13.68 -14.34 -18.72
N ALA A 87 13.72 -15.06 -17.59
CA ALA A 87 13.49 -14.48 -16.28
C ALA A 87 14.65 -13.59 -15.77
N THR A 88 15.89 -13.91 -16.17
CA THR A 88 17.09 -13.21 -15.68
C THR A 88 17.70 -12.23 -16.70
N GLY A 89 17.32 -12.33 -17.98
CA GLY A 89 17.95 -11.59 -19.08
C GLY A 89 19.37 -12.06 -19.43
N LYS A 90 19.87 -13.14 -18.81
CA LYS A 90 21.25 -13.63 -18.99
C LYS A 90 21.40 -14.52 -20.20
N SER A 91 22.58 -14.47 -20.84
CA SER A 91 22.94 -15.42 -21.89
C SER A 91 23.19 -16.83 -21.35
N TYR A 92 23.09 -17.87 -22.20
CA TYR A 92 23.38 -19.25 -21.81
C TYR A 92 24.78 -19.44 -21.23
N THR A 93 25.76 -18.68 -21.76
CA THR A 93 27.14 -18.69 -21.30
C THR A 93 27.27 -18.17 -19.87
N GLU A 94 26.53 -17.11 -19.54
CA GLU A 94 26.50 -16.53 -18.19
C GLU A 94 25.78 -17.44 -17.21
N ILE A 95 24.66 -18.04 -17.61
CA ILE A 95 23.96 -19.06 -16.81
C ILE A 95 24.93 -20.19 -16.44
N ALA A 96 25.68 -20.72 -17.42
CA ALA A 96 26.64 -21.78 -17.16
C ALA A 96 27.74 -21.36 -16.17
N ARG A 97 28.33 -20.17 -16.36
CA ARG A 97 29.41 -19.66 -15.50
C ARG A 97 28.93 -19.43 -14.07
N GLU A 98 27.77 -18.82 -13.89
CA GLU A 98 27.22 -18.55 -12.55
C GLU A 98 26.78 -19.81 -11.81
N SER A 99 26.43 -20.87 -12.53
CA SER A 99 26.16 -22.19 -11.94
C SER A 99 27.43 -23.00 -11.65
N GLY A 100 28.63 -22.49 -11.94
CA GLY A 100 29.88 -23.24 -11.75
C GLY A 100 30.05 -24.40 -12.74
N CYS A 101 29.51 -24.23 -13.95
CA CYS A 101 29.68 -25.12 -15.10
C CYS A 101 30.61 -24.47 -16.14
N ALA A 102 31.14 -25.27 -17.08
CA ALA A 102 31.91 -24.72 -18.19
C ALA A 102 30.99 -23.86 -19.07
N ALA A 103 31.51 -22.72 -19.54
CA ALA A 103 30.79 -21.74 -20.38
C ALA A 103 30.08 -22.37 -21.60
N SER A 104 30.66 -23.43 -22.16
CA SER A 104 30.13 -24.15 -23.32
C SER A 104 29.03 -25.16 -22.99
N THR A 105 28.85 -25.57 -21.73
CA THR A 105 27.93 -26.67 -21.36
C THR A 105 26.49 -26.35 -21.71
N VAL A 106 25.96 -25.23 -21.23
CA VAL A 106 24.56 -24.83 -21.48
C VAL A 106 24.37 -24.41 -22.94
N TYR A 107 25.33 -23.67 -23.51
CA TYR A 107 25.27 -23.24 -24.91
C TYR A 107 25.20 -24.42 -25.89
N ARG A 108 26.05 -25.43 -25.73
CA ARG A 108 26.05 -26.63 -26.60
C ARG A 108 24.78 -27.46 -26.44
N PHE A 109 24.31 -27.61 -25.21
CA PHE A 109 23.06 -28.31 -24.91
C PHE A 109 21.87 -27.64 -25.59
N MET A 110 21.79 -26.30 -25.53
CA MET A 110 20.70 -25.54 -26.17
C MET A 110 20.80 -25.54 -27.70
N GLY A 111 22.01 -25.40 -28.25
CA GLY A 111 22.28 -25.32 -29.69
C GLY A 111 22.29 -26.65 -30.45
N ASP A 112 21.71 -27.71 -29.89
CA ASP A 112 21.63 -29.05 -30.49
C ASP A 112 22.99 -29.68 -30.86
N GLN A 113 24.08 -29.22 -30.25
CA GLN A 113 25.43 -29.79 -30.47
C GLN A 113 25.68 -31.04 -29.60
N SER A 114 24.67 -31.49 -28.87
CA SER A 114 24.72 -32.70 -28.06
C SER A 114 23.35 -33.40 -28.05
N ASP A 115 23.33 -34.68 -28.38
CA ASP A 115 22.12 -35.53 -28.32
C ASP A 115 21.78 -35.97 -26.88
N HIS A 116 22.61 -35.59 -25.91
CA HIS A 116 22.46 -36.01 -24.53
C HIS A 116 21.67 -35.00 -23.69
N CYS A 117 20.94 -35.53 -22.70
CA CYS A 117 20.37 -34.75 -21.60
C CYS A 117 21.48 -34.16 -20.73
N LEU A 118 21.16 -33.12 -19.97
CA LEU A 118 22.06 -32.63 -18.93
C LEU A 118 22.20 -33.69 -17.83
N SER A 119 23.43 -33.88 -17.35
CA SER A 119 23.69 -34.76 -16.22
C SER A 119 23.02 -34.21 -14.96
N ALA A 120 22.60 -35.09 -14.06
CA ALA A 120 22.00 -34.71 -12.78
C ALA A 120 22.89 -33.75 -11.97
N ALA A 121 24.21 -33.92 -12.05
CA ALA A 121 25.18 -33.01 -11.41
C ALA A 121 25.15 -31.59 -12.00
N THR A 122 24.99 -31.46 -13.32
CA THR A 122 24.87 -30.17 -14.00
C THR A 122 23.53 -29.52 -13.68
N GLU A 123 22.46 -30.31 -13.70
CA GLU A 123 21.13 -29.86 -13.31
C GLU A 123 21.12 -29.33 -11.88
N ALA A 124 21.69 -30.09 -10.92
CA ALA A 124 21.77 -29.67 -9.52
C ALA A 124 22.54 -28.35 -9.32
N LYS A 125 23.62 -28.13 -10.08
CA LYS A 125 24.38 -26.87 -10.07
C LYS A 125 23.54 -25.68 -10.56
N ILE A 126 22.79 -25.88 -11.65
CA ILE A 126 21.93 -24.84 -12.19
C ILE A 126 20.76 -24.57 -11.24
N LYS A 127 20.15 -25.62 -10.68
CA LYS A 127 19.09 -25.54 -9.67
C LYS A 127 19.53 -24.83 -8.39
N ALA A 128 20.74 -25.11 -7.90
CA ALA A 128 21.28 -24.44 -6.71
C ALA A 128 21.41 -22.92 -6.89
N ARG A 129 21.63 -22.45 -8.13
CA ARG A 129 21.78 -21.03 -8.44
C ARG A 129 20.47 -20.33 -8.82
N PHE A 130 19.64 -20.99 -9.62
CA PHE A 130 18.47 -20.37 -10.27
C PHE A 130 17.12 -20.97 -9.82
N GLY A 131 17.15 -22.00 -8.97
CA GLY A 131 15.98 -22.72 -8.50
C GLY A 131 15.40 -23.71 -9.51
N ASP A 132 14.45 -24.51 -9.04
CA ASP A 132 13.74 -25.51 -9.86
C ASP A 132 12.63 -24.89 -10.71
N ASN A 133 12.17 -23.70 -10.33
CA ASN A 133 11.09 -23.00 -11.01
C ASN A 133 11.44 -21.52 -11.24
N PRO A 134 12.07 -21.17 -12.37
CA PRO A 134 12.37 -19.78 -12.73
C PRO A 134 11.12 -18.91 -12.98
N GLU A 135 9.89 -19.48 -12.99
CA GLU A 135 8.65 -18.68 -12.93
C GLU A 135 8.44 -18.02 -11.55
N LYS A 136 9.22 -18.40 -10.53
CA LYS A 136 9.34 -17.67 -9.26
C LYS A 136 10.50 -16.66 -9.30
N VAL A 137 10.73 -16.02 -10.44
CA VAL A 137 11.10 -14.60 -10.37
C VAL A 137 9.77 -13.91 -10.16
N ASP A 138 9.55 -13.34 -8.98
CA ASP A 138 8.31 -12.65 -8.62
C ASP A 138 7.88 -11.78 -9.80
N ALA A 139 6.95 -12.28 -10.61
CA ALA A 139 6.33 -11.50 -11.66
C ALA A 139 5.83 -10.25 -10.95
N ALA A 140 6.33 -9.08 -11.35
CA ALA A 140 6.10 -7.83 -10.63
C ALA A 140 4.63 -7.76 -10.24
N ILE A 141 4.34 -8.06 -8.97
CA ILE A 141 2.97 -8.14 -8.49
C ILE A 141 2.46 -6.72 -8.68
N PRO A 142 1.42 -6.48 -9.51
CA PRO A 142 0.91 -5.15 -9.69
C PRO A 142 0.57 -4.60 -8.30
N VAL A 143 1.33 -3.61 -7.84
CA VAL A 143 1.03 -2.97 -6.57
C VAL A 143 -0.27 -2.21 -6.82
N PRO A 144 -1.37 -2.58 -6.15
CA PRO A 144 -2.63 -1.89 -6.37
C PRO A 144 -2.39 -0.41 -6.04
N ILE A 145 -2.73 0.49 -6.95
CA ILE A 145 -2.72 1.92 -6.69
C ILE A 145 -4.15 2.34 -6.39
N SER A 146 -4.31 3.21 -5.41
CA SER A 146 -5.61 3.78 -5.05
C SER A 146 -5.61 5.28 -5.32
N ALA A 147 -6.69 5.79 -5.88
CA ALA A 147 -6.96 7.21 -5.94
C ALA A 147 -7.39 7.70 -4.56
N ILE A 148 -6.63 8.63 -3.99
CA ILE A 148 -6.90 9.24 -2.69
C ILE A 148 -7.37 10.68 -2.93
N PRO A 149 -8.58 11.05 -2.48
CA PRO A 149 -9.12 12.40 -2.70
C PRO A 149 -8.32 13.45 -1.93
N VAL A 150 -8.04 14.56 -2.59
CA VAL A 150 -7.47 15.76 -1.95
C VAL A 150 -8.64 16.57 -1.38
N VAL A 151 -8.73 16.60 -0.05
CA VAL A 151 -9.91 17.15 0.66
C VAL A 151 -9.68 18.56 1.21
N GLY A 152 -8.43 19.03 1.25
CA GLY A 152 -8.15 20.35 1.83
C GLY A 152 -6.71 20.79 1.74
N ILE A 153 -6.48 21.98 2.30
CA ILE A 153 -5.17 22.63 2.38
C ILE A 153 -4.77 22.69 3.85
N VAL A 154 -3.48 22.46 4.13
CA VAL A 154 -2.89 22.64 5.45
C VAL A 154 -1.84 23.75 5.41
N GLN A 155 -2.10 24.80 6.18
CA GLN A 155 -1.25 25.98 6.27
C GLN A 155 -1.50 26.68 7.61
N ALA A 156 -0.43 26.85 8.39
CA ALA A 156 -0.50 27.70 9.57
C ALA A 156 -0.76 29.16 9.16
N GLY A 157 -1.60 29.86 9.91
CA GLY A 157 -2.07 31.22 9.67
C GLY A 157 -3.27 31.33 8.73
N LEU A 158 -3.68 30.26 8.04
CA LEU A 158 -4.79 30.29 7.09
C LEU A 158 -6.10 29.85 7.74
N TRP A 159 -6.99 30.81 7.96
CA TRP A 159 -8.32 30.60 8.54
C TRP A 159 -9.38 30.49 7.45
N GLN A 160 -10.22 29.45 7.51
CA GLN A 160 -11.24 29.14 6.50
C GLN A 160 -12.56 28.76 7.17
N ALA A 161 -13.69 28.92 6.49
CA ALA A 161 -14.99 28.52 7.05
C ALA A 161 -15.12 26.99 7.20
N GLU A 162 -14.40 26.22 6.39
CA GLU A 162 -14.35 24.77 6.42
C GLU A 162 -12.97 24.30 5.95
N TYR A 163 -12.25 23.50 6.75
CA TYR A 163 -10.89 23.07 6.40
C TYR A 163 -10.82 21.87 5.46
N ALA A 164 -11.87 21.05 5.41
CA ALA A 164 -11.93 19.82 4.64
C ALA A 164 -13.28 19.69 3.92
N ARG A 165 -13.22 19.33 2.65
CA ARG A 165 -14.41 19.08 1.82
C ARG A 165 -14.87 17.64 1.96
N PRO A 166 -16.19 17.37 1.85
CA PRO A 166 -16.69 16.01 1.72
C PRO A 166 -16.05 15.28 0.55
N PHE A 167 -15.73 14.00 0.74
CA PHE A 167 -15.09 13.17 -0.29
C PHE A 167 -15.86 13.16 -1.63
N ALA A 168 -17.19 13.16 -1.59
CA ALA A 168 -18.04 13.18 -2.78
C ALA A 168 -17.93 14.48 -3.60
N MET A 169 -17.39 15.54 -3.00
CA MET A 169 -17.19 16.86 -3.60
C MET A 169 -15.71 17.11 -3.98
N ALA A 170 -14.82 16.12 -3.81
CA ALA A 170 -13.42 16.24 -4.19
C ALA A 170 -13.25 16.16 -5.71
N ASP A 171 -12.66 17.20 -6.28
CA ASP A 171 -12.36 17.34 -7.72
C ASP A 171 -10.91 16.91 -8.06
N GLU A 172 -10.09 16.66 -7.05
CA GLU A 172 -8.68 16.30 -7.18
C GLU A 172 -8.33 15.02 -6.42
N PHE A 173 -7.46 14.20 -7.01
CA PHE A 173 -7.03 12.91 -6.45
C PHE A 173 -5.52 12.72 -6.64
N VAL A 174 -4.90 11.99 -5.72
CA VAL A 174 -3.51 11.52 -5.84
C VAL A 174 -3.46 10.00 -5.86
N SER A 175 -2.63 9.43 -6.74
CA SER A 175 -2.45 7.98 -6.86
C SER A 175 -1.33 7.52 -5.94
N VAL A 176 -1.66 6.70 -4.94
CA VAL A 176 -0.69 6.17 -3.97
C VAL A 176 -0.92 4.67 -3.78
N GLY A 177 0.15 3.91 -3.62
CA GLY A 177 0.05 2.51 -3.20
C GLY A 177 -0.59 2.37 -1.80
N PRO A 178 -1.14 1.20 -1.44
CA PRO A 178 -1.66 0.95 -0.11
C PRO A 178 -0.54 1.06 0.92
N ASP A 179 -0.90 1.51 2.11
CA ASP A 179 -0.10 1.28 3.30
C ASP A 179 -0.71 0.09 4.05
N PRO A 180 -0.06 -1.08 4.07
CA PRO A 180 -0.62 -2.27 4.69
C PRO A 180 -0.86 -2.11 6.20
N ARG A 181 -0.20 -1.13 6.85
CA ARG A 181 -0.44 -0.79 8.27
C ARG A 181 -1.84 -0.22 8.52
N TYR A 182 -2.48 0.31 7.46
CA TYR A 182 -3.76 1.00 7.51
C TYR A 182 -4.74 0.45 6.45
N ALA A 183 -4.62 -0.84 6.15
CA ALA A 183 -5.47 -1.50 5.16
C ALA A 183 -6.95 -1.40 5.52
N GLY A 184 -7.78 -1.03 4.55
CA GLY A 184 -9.23 -0.87 4.73
C GLY A 184 -9.67 0.46 5.37
N LEU A 185 -8.75 1.28 5.85
CA LEU A 185 -9.09 2.60 6.40
C LEU A 185 -9.26 3.64 5.28
N GLN A 186 -10.19 4.57 5.49
CA GLN A 186 -10.36 5.71 4.60
C GLN A 186 -9.14 6.63 4.70
N ARG A 187 -8.68 7.10 3.53
CA ARG A 187 -7.51 7.96 3.40
C ARG A 187 -7.91 9.27 2.74
N SER A 188 -7.32 10.35 3.24
CA SER A 188 -7.51 11.70 2.73
C SER A 188 -6.17 12.33 2.41
N ALA A 189 -6.10 13.09 1.33
CA ALA A 189 -4.91 13.85 0.98
C ALA A 189 -5.10 15.35 1.30
N PHE A 190 -4.02 16.00 1.73
CA PHE A 190 -3.97 17.43 2.02
C PHE A 190 -2.77 18.08 1.36
N LYS A 191 -2.99 19.25 0.75
CA LYS A 191 -1.91 20.05 0.16
C LYS A 191 -1.25 20.92 1.20
N VAL A 192 0.07 20.82 1.32
CA VAL A 192 0.86 21.66 2.22
C VAL A 192 1.23 22.95 1.51
N LEU A 193 0.76 24.09 2.00
CA LEU A 193 1.16 25.41 1.48
C LEU A 193 2.01 26.21 2.48
N GLY A 194 1.89 25.92 3.78
CA GLY A 194 2.67 26.59 4.82
C GLY A 194 4.05 25.98 5.07
N ASP A 195 4.92 26.75 5.69
CA ASP A 195 6.30 26.40 6.04
C ASP A 195 6.47 25.89 7.49
N SER A 196 5.39 25.84 8.28
CA SER A 196 5.44 25.37 9.69
C SER A 196 5.95 23.93 9.88
N MET A 197 6.01 23.14 8.81
CA MET A 197 6.56 21.78 8.78
C MET A 197 7.59 21.57 7.66
N ASN A 198 8.19 22.64 7.11
CA ASN A 198 9.00 22.57 5.89
C ASN A 198 10.25 21.66 5.99
N LEU A 199 10.75 21.36 7.19
CA LEU A 199 11.85 20.40 7.36
C LEU A 199 11.45 18.97 6.96
N LEU A 200 10.16 18.63 7.06
CA LEU A 200 9.64 17.30 6.74
C LEU A 200 8.75 17.33 5.49
N TYR A 201 7.87 18.33 5.41
CA TYR A 201 6.89 18.56 4.37
C TYR A 201 7.05 19.98 3.81
N PRO A 202 7.99 20.19 2.87
CA PRO A 202 8.13 21.47 2.18
C PRO A 202 6.80 21.90 1.50
N PRO A 203 6.55 23.21 1.34
CA PRO A 203 5.42 23.69 0.54
C PRO A 203 5.34 23.00 -0.83
N GLY A 204 4.14 22.63 -1.26
CA GLY A 204 3.90 21.81 -2.45
C GLY A 204 3.84 20.30 -2.18
N THR A 205 4.22 19.84 -0.99
CA THR A 205 4.03 18.44 -0.57
C THR A 205 2.54 18.12 -0.45
N THR A 206 2.12 16.94 -0.91
CA THR A 206 0.81 16.37 -0.58
C THR A 206 0.99 15.30 0.50
N VAL A 207 0.35 15.47 1.65
CA VAL A 207 0.36 14.46 2.71
C VAL A 207 -0.89 13.60 2.64
N ILE A 208 -0.76 12.33 2.98
CA ILE A 208 -1.86 11.38 3.09
C ILE A 208 -2.06 11.10 4.57
N ALA A 209 -3.30 11.20 5.02
CA ALA A 209 -3.68 10.95 6.40
C ALA A 209 -4.83 9.95 6.51
N VAL A 210 -4.89 9.28 7.65
CA VAL A 210 -6.02 8.45 8.11
C VAL A 210 -6.64 9.11 9.33
N SER A 211 -7.95 8.97 9.49
CA SER A 211 -8.66 9.54 10.64
C SER A 211 -8.28 8.81 11.93
N PHE A 212 -8.09 9.54 13.03
CA PHE A 212 -7.96 8.90 14.35
C PHE A 212 -9.27 8.23 14.79
N TYR A 213 -10.41 8.68 14.26
CA TYR A 213 -11.70 8.02 14.45
C TYR A 213 -11.67 6.60 13.90
N ASP A 214 -11.22 6.44 12.64
CA ASP A 214 -11.15 5.13 11.98
C ASP A 214 -10.05 4.24 12.55
N LEU A 215 -8.98 4.84 13.09
CA LEU A 215 -7.90 4.11 13.76
C LEU A 215 -8.31 3.47 15.08
N GLY A 216 -9.37 3.97 15.73
CA GLY A 216 -9.83 3.47 17.03
C GLY A 216 -8.79 3.61 18.16
N ARG A 217 -7.85 4.55 18.04
CA ARG A 217 -6.82 4.83 19.05
C ARG A 217 -6.43 6.30 19.07
N GLY A 218 -5.87 6.74 20.19
CA GLY A 218 -5.26 8.06 20.30
C GLY A 218 -3.93 8.21 19.56
N PRO A 219 -3.47 9.46 19.39
CA PRO A 219 -2.16 9.78 18.86
C PRO A 219 -1.06 9.36 19.85
N LYS A 220 0.15 9.16 19.34
CA LYS A 220 1.35 8.81 20.11
C LYS A 220 2.46 9.82 19.89
N THR A 221 3.29 10.06 20.90
CA THR A 221 4.48 10.91 20.79
C THR A 221 5.32 10.56 19.56
N GLY A 222 5.72 11.58 18.80
CA GLY A 222 6.49 11.48 17.56
C GLY A 222 5.64 11.40 16.29
N GLU A 223 4.34 11.08 16.40
CA GLU A 223 3.44 11.03 15.25
C GLU A 223 3.23 12.41 14.61
N LYS A 224 3.01 12.42 13.30
CA LYS A 224 2.71 13.63 12.53
C LYS A 224 1.22 13.68 12.31
N VAL A 225 0.58 14.75 12.78
CA VAL A 225 -0.88 14.80 12.88
C VAL A 225 -1.42 16.03 12.19
N ILE A 226 -2.61 15.88 11.59
CA ILE A 226 -3.44 17.00 11.14
C ILE A 226 -4.15 17.54 12.37
N VAL A 227 -3.92 18.81 12.65
CA VAL A 227 -4.55 19.54 13.74
C VAL A 227 -5.45 20.61 13.14
N VAL A 228 -6.68 20.68 13.63
CA VAL A 228 -7.62 21.73 13.29
C VAL A 228 -7.83 22.58 14.50
N ARG A 229 -7.57 23.88 14.36
CA ARG A 229 -7.91 24.88 15.36
C ARG A 229 -9.18 25.61 14.93
N LYS A 230 -10.07 25.89 15.88
CA LYS A 230 -11.32 26.64 15.63
C LYS A 230 -11.37 27.91 16.46
N VAL A 231 -11.67 29.03 15.81
CA VAL A 231 -11.86 30.35 16.43
C VAL A 231 -12.97 31.08 15.69
N ASP A 232 -14.00 31.54 16.41
CA ASP A 232 -15.09 32.36 15.87
C ASP A 232 -15.76 31.81 14.60
N GLY A 233 -15.90 30.47 14.53
CA GLY A 233 -16.51 29.79 13.38
C GLY A 233 -15.56 29.56 12.20
N TYR A 234 -14.33 30.07 12.26
CA TYR A 234 -13.26 29.74 11.32
C TYR A 234 -12.42 28.59 11.84
N GLU A 235 -11.89 27.81 10.92
CA GLU A 235 -11.02 26.68 11.15
C GLU A 235 -9.68 26.88 10.43
N GLU A 236 -8.60 26.50 11.10
CA GLU A 236 -7.23 26.49 10.60
C GLU A 236 -6.74 25.05 10.65
N ALA A 237 -6.41 24.46 9.51
CA ALA A 237 -5.79 23.14 9.45
C ALA A 237 -4.28 23.25 9.27
N THR A 238 -3.54 22.52 10.10
CA THR A 238 -2.07 22.53 10.10
C THR A 238 -1.54 21.13 10.39
N ILE A 239 -0.27 20.89 10.03
CA ILE A 239 0.43 19.67 10.41
C ILE A 239 1.34 20.01 11.61
N LYS A 240 1.40 19.12 12.59
CA LYS A 240 2.32 19.21 13.73
C LYS A 240 2.89 17.84 14.09
N GLU A 241 4.03 17.81 14.77
CA GLU A 241 4.50 16.64 15.47
C GLU A 241 3.98 16.66 16.91
N ILE A 242 3.36 15.56 17.34
CA ILE A 242 2.79 15.49 18.69
C ILE A 242 3.81 14.98 19.70
N GLU A 243 3.82 15.54 20.89
CA GLU A 243 4.50 15.01 22.08
C GLU A 243 3.52 14.99 23.25
N ILE A 244 3.35 13.82 23.86
CA ILE A 244 2.60 13.65 25.10
C ILE A 244 3.60 13.82 26.24
N LEU A 245 3.41 14.88 27.02
CA LEU A 245 4.26 15.24 28.16
C LEU A 245 3.99 14.33 29.35
N ALA A 246 4.93 14.26 30.29
CA ALA A 246 4.84 13.40 31.48
C ALA A 246 3.63 13.71 32.38
N ASP A 247 3.09 14.93 32.31
CA ASP A 247 1.90 15.38 33.04
C ASP A 247 0.59 15.19 32.25
N GLY A 248 0.64 14.50 31.11
CA GLY A 248 -0.51 14.22 30.24
C GLY A 248 -0.88 15.36 29.29
N ARG A 249 -0.22 16.53 29.35
CA ARG A 249 -0.44 17.58 28.35
C ARG A 249 0.11 17.19 26.99
N VAL A 250 -0.43 17.82 25.96
CA VAL A 250 0.00 17.60 24.57
C VAL A 250 0.75 18.84 24.08
N ALA A 251 1.97 18.63 23.60
CA ALA A 251 2.76 19.62 22.88
C ALA A 251 2.68 19.34 21.38
N LEU A 252 2.38 20.38 20.60
CA LEU A 252 2.33 20.33 19.14
C LEU A 252 3.51 21.10 18.57
N TRP A 253 4.50 20.35 18.10
CA TRP A 253 5.74 20.87 17.58
C TRP A 253 5.63 21.20 16.10
N PRO A 254 5.93 22.44 15.69
CA PRO A 254 6.35 22.68 14.32
C PRO A 254 7.71 22.02 14.06
N ARG A 255 7.98 21.76 12.78
CA ARG A 255 9.28 21.29 12.29
C ARG A 255 9.67 22.20 11.14
N SER A 256 10.04 23.43 11.49
CA SER A 256 10.30 24.50 10.54
C SER A 256 11.70 25.11 10.68
N THR A 257 12.23 25.65 9.59
CA THR A 257 13.37 26.58 9.61
C THR A 257 12.96 28.03 9.87
N ASN A 258 11.67 28.36 9.77
CA ASN A 258 11.18 29.72 10.01
C ASN A 258 11.12 30.00 11.53
N PRO A 259 11.77 31.07 12.02
CA PRO A 259 11.77 31.44 13.44
C PRO A 259 10.39 31.64 14.06
N GLU A 260 9.37 32.02 13.27
CA GLU A 260 7.99 32.17 13.74
C GLU A 260 7.39 30.86 14.25
N TYR A 261 7.88 29.72 13.76
CA TYR A 261 7.46 28.39 14.18
C TYR A 261 8.57 27.67 14.97
N SER A 262 9.18 28.39 15.92
CA SER A 262 10.24 27.85 16.78
C SER A 262 9.73 27.24 18.09
N GLN A 263 8.47 27.51 18.48
CA GLN A 263 7.90 27.09 19.76
C GLN A 263 6.77 26.07 19.56
N ALA A 264 6.67 25.13 20.49
CA ALA A 264 5.54 24.23 20.57
C ALA A 264 4.28 24.97 21.01
N LEU A 265 3.14 24.59 20.43
CA LEU A 265 1.85 24.93 20.99
C LEU A 265 1.49 23.89 22.06
N ILE A 266 1.39 24.32 23.31
CA ILE A 266 0.98 23.45 24.42
C ILE A 266 -0.53 23.54 24.61
N LEU A 267 -1.19 22.40 24.52
CA LEU A 267 -2.64 22.31 24.69
C LEU A 267 -2.97 22.23 26.19
N PRO A 268 -4.02 22.95 26.65
CA PRO A 268 -4.47 22.87 28.04
C PRO A 268 -4.79 21.44 28.48
N VAL A 269 -4.64 21.15 29.77
CA VAL A 269 -5.06 19.87 30.37
C VAL A 269 -6.56 19.65 30.09
N ASN A 270 -6.96 18.44 29.71
CA ASN A 270 -8.33 18.09 29.25
C ASN A 270 -8.76 18.67 27.90
N SER A 271 -7.83 19.24 27.10
CA SER A 271 -8.12 19.57 25.70
C SER A 271 -8.20 18.34 24.80
N PHE A 272 -7.92 17.16 25.37
CA PHE A 272 -8.19 15.83 24.83
C PHE A 272 -8.87 15.03 25.94
N SER A 273 -10.01 14.40 25.66
CA SER A 273 -10.52 13.33 26.52
C SER A 273 -9.67 12.08 26.36
N ASP A 274 -9.50 11.30 27.43
CA ASP A 274 -8.93 9.95 27.36
C ASP A 274 -9.83 8.98 26.56
N GLU A 275 -11.08 9.38 26.30
CA GLU A 275 -12.01 8.68 25.42
C GLU A 275 -11.65 8.96 23.96
N PHE A 276 -11.00 7.97 23.33
CA PHE A 276 -10.86 7.90 21.88
C PHE A 276 -11.92 6.97 21.28
N PRO A 277 -12.48 7.32 20.12
CA PRO A 277 -12.13 8.48 19.32
C PRO A 277 -12.62 9.81 19.91
N ASP A 278 -11.79 10.85 19.84
CA ASP A 278 -12.17 12.21 20.25
C ASP A 278 -13.43 12.60 19.47
N ASN A 279 -14.52 12.83 20.22
CA ASN A 279 -15.85 13.15 19.67
C ASN A 279 -15.87 14.49 18.92
N GLY A 280 -14.74 15.22 18.88
CA GLY A 280 -14.61 16.52 18.26
C GLY A 280 -15.31 17.62 19.07
N CYS A 281 -15.65 17.34 20.33
CA CYS A 281 -16.34 18.27 21.23
C CYS A 281 -15.41 19.31 21.87
N HIS A 282 -14.11 19.27 21.56
CA HIS A 282 -13.18 20.29 22.03
C HIS A 282 -13.40 21.60 21.26
N PRO A 283 -13.68 22.72 21.96
CA PRO A 283 -14.15 23.94 21.33
C PRO A 283 -13.09 24.63 20.47
N GLU A 284 -11.80 24.42 20.77
CA GLU A 284 -10.70 25.18 20.15
C GLU A 284 -9.73 24.35 19.30
N TYR A 285 -9.48 23.08 19.63
CA TYR A 285 -8.50 22.24 18.94
C TYR A 285 -9.00 20.82 18.75
N ARG A 286 -8.68 20.22 17.61
CA ARG A 286 -8.95 18.81 17.31
C ARG A 286 -7.76 18.18 16.60
N ILE A 287 -7.39 16.98 17.00
CA ILE A 287 -6.42 16.15 16.27
C ILE A 287 -7.22 15.18 15.41
N VAL A 288 -7.29 15.45 14.12
CA VAL A 288 -8.25 14.77 13.23
C VAL A 288 -7.66 13.57 12.51
N GLY A 289 -6.36 13.59 12.22
CA GLY A 289 -5.76 12.51 11.43
C GLY A 289 -4.26 12.34 11.65
N LEU A 290 -3.82 11.11 11.39
CA LEU A 290 -2.42 10.69 11.38
C LEU A 290 -1.89 10.76 9.96
N VAL A 291 -0.81 11.50 9.74
CA VAL A 291 -0.08 11.50 8.47
C VAL A 291 0.70 10.18 8.34
N THR A 292 0.41 9.43 7.28
CA THR A 292 0.97 8.09 7.04
C THR A 292 1.98 8.06 5.91
N GLN A 293 1.77 8.90 4.89
CA GLN A 293 2.60 8.99 3.69
C GLN A 293 2.67 10.46 3.22
N SER A 294 3.66 10.77 2.38
CA SER A 294 3.79 12.09 1.74
C SER A 294 4.36 11.95 0.34
N ILE A 295 3.86 12.77 -0.59
CA ILE A 295 4.33 12.89 -1.97
C ILE A 295 4.94 14.27 -2.13
N LYS A 296 6.19 14.33 -2.59
CA LYS A 296 6.84 15.57 -3.00
C LYS A 296 6.75 15.62 -4.52
N LEU A 297 6.18 16.71 -5.05
CA LEU A 297 6.29 17.01 -6.47
C LEU A 297 7.69 17.62 -6.67
N GLU A 298 8.53 16.92 -7.43
CA GLU A 298 9.83 17.43 -7.88
C GLU A 298 9.67 18.50 -8.96
#